data_AF-A0A2W5L4T9-F1
#
_entry.id   AF-A0A2W5L4T9-F1
#
_cell.length_a   1.000
_cell.length_b   1.000
_cell.length_c   1.000
_cell.angle_alpha   90.00
_cell.angle_beta   90.00
_cell.angle_gamma   90.00
#
_symmetry.space_group_name_H-M   'P 1'
#
loop_
_entity.id
_entity.type
_entity.pdbx_description
1 polymer ?
#
loop_
_entity_poly.entity_id
_entity_poly.type
_entity_poly.pdbx_seq_one_letter_code
_entity_poly.pdbx_strand_id
1 'polypeptide(L)' 'MTLWEAGARIMQADSPEAWRAITEATEMRRDTREAIDACALRAAKVKQPVRCTIRVRKPQT' A
#
# COMPACT_ATOMS: atom_id res chain seq x y z
N MET A 1 19.21 4.95 -14.40
CA MET A 1 18.44 3.81 -13.89
C MET A 1 18.94 3.47 -12.50
N THR A 2 18.08 3.52 -11.49
CA THR A 2 18.41 3.14 -10.11
C THR A 2 18.24 1.62 -9.91
N LEU A 3 18.85 1.07 -8.86
CA LEU A 3 18.64 -0.35 -8.49
C LEU A 3 17.15 -0.65 -8.24
N TRP A 4 16.43 0.32 -7.68
CA TRP A 4 14.99 0.20 -7.48
C TRP A 4 14.23 0.09 -8.80
N GLU A 5 14.52 0.95 -9.77
CA GLU A 5 13.90 0.90 -11.11
C GLU A 5 14.20 -0.41 -11.84
N ALA A 6 15.43 -0.94 -11.69
CA ALA A 6 15.79 -2.24 -12.27
C ALA A 6 15.00 -3.38 -11.62
N GLY A 7 14.90 -3.41 -10.28
CA GLY A 7 14.13 -4.42 -9.54
C GLY A 7 12.63 -4.37 -9.88
N ALA A 8 12.05 -3.17 -9.97
CA ALA A 8 10.66 -2.99 -10.38
C ALA A 8 10.38 -3.57 -11.78
N ARG A 9 11.28 -3.33 -12.73
CA ARG A 9 11.16 -3.88 -14.10
C ARG A 9 11.24 -5.41 -14.12
N ILE A 10 12.11 -6.01 -13.32
CA ILE A 10 12.20 -7.48 -13.23
C ILE A 10 10.90 -8.05 -12.64
N MET A 11 10.42 -7.51 -11.52
CA MET A 11 9.16 -7.96 -10.91
C MET A 11 7.96 -7.82 -11.86
N GLN A 12 7.88 -6.70 -12.58
CA GLN A 12 6.82 -6.47 -13.58
C GLN A 12 6.90 -7.45 -14.75
N ALA A 13 8.11 -7.79 -15.21
CA ALA A 13 8.30 -8.72 -16.31
C ALA A 13 8.02 -10.18 -15.93
N ASP A 14 8.37 -10.58 -14.69
CA ASP A 14 8.12 -11.93 -14.17
C ASP A 14 6.62 -12.22 -14.00
N SER A 15 5.87 -11.29 -13.38
CA SER A 15 4.42 -11.41 -13.24
C SER A 15 3.73 -10.04 -13.28
N PRO A 16 3.14 -9.66 -14.44
CA PRO A 16 2.40 -8.41 -14.56
C PRO A 16 1.20 -8.32 -13.61
N GLU A 17 0.52 -9.44 -13.34
CA GLU A 17 -0.64 -9.47 -12.45
C GLU A 17 -0.24 -9.27 -10.98
N ALA A 18 0.80 -9.97 -10.52
CA ALA A 18 1.30 -9.80 -9.16
C ALA A 18 1.86 -8.39 -8.96
N TRP A 19 2.56 -7.85 -9.97
CA TRP A 19 3.02 -6.47 -9.96
C TRP A 19 1.86 -5.47 -9.81
N ARG A 20 0.81 -5.62 -10.63
CA ARG A 20 -0.39 -4.78 -10.55
C ARG A 20 -1.02 -4.82 -9.15
N ALA A 21 -1.17 -6.00 -8.55
CA ALA A 21 -1.73 -6.13 -7.21
C ALA A 21 -0.90 -5.39 -6.14
N ILE A 22 0.44 -5.45 -6.23
CA ILE A 22 1.35 -4.73 -5.32
C ILE A 22 1.25 -3.22 -5.52
N THR A 23 1.23 -2.76 -6.78
CA THR A 23 1.16 -1.33 -7.08
C THR A 23 -0.18 -0.74 -6.66
N GLU A 24 -1.30 -1.43 -6.92
CA GLU A 24 -2.64 -1.00 -6.49
C GLU A 24 -2.72 -0.91 -4.96
N ALA A 25 -2.20 -1.90 -4.23
CA ALA A 25 -2.13 -1.86 -2.77
C ALA A 25 -1.25 -0.70 -2.26
N THR A 26 -0.14 -0.42 -2.95
CA THR A 26 0.76 0.68 -2.61
C THR A 26 0.10 2.05 -2.83
N GLU A 27 -0.62 2.22 -3.94
CA GLU A 27 -1.40 3.42 -4.24
C GLU A 27 -2.52 3.63 -3.23
N MET A 28 -3.31 2.59 -2.93
CA MET A 28 -4.34 2.65 -1.90
C MET A 28 -3.76 3.03 -0.53
N ARG A 29 -2.61 2.46 -0.14
CA ARG A 29 -1.96 2.82 1.13
C ARG A 29 -1.47 4.26 1.12
N ARG A 30 -0.95 4.75 0.00
CA ARG A 30 -0.53 6.15 -0.14
C ARG A 30 -1.72 7.09 0.02
N ASP A 31 -2.86 6.76 -0.59
CA ASP A 31 -4.10 7.53 -0.54
C ASP A 31 -4.75 7.55 0.84
N THR A 32 -4.54 6.49 1.62
CA THR A 32 -5.11 6.31 2.96
C THR A 32 -4.10 6.49 4.08
N ARG A 33 -2.90 6.99 3.77
CA ARG A 33 -1.72 6.96 4.65
C ARG A 33 -1.99 7.51 6.03
N GLU A 34 -2.58 8.70 6.11
CA GLU A 34 -2.85 9.37 7.39
C GLU A 34 -3.76 8.53 8.29
N ALA A 35 -4.82 7.95 7.72
CA ALA A 35 -5.75 7.11 8.47
C ALA A 35 -5.07 5.83 8.96
N ILE A 36 -4.29 5.16 8.11
CA ILE A 36 -3.56 3.93 8.47
C ILE A 36 -2.50 4.21 9.54
N ASP A 37 -1.73 5.29 9.40
CA ASP A 37 -0.68 5.66 10.35
C ASP A 37 -1.27 5.99 11.74
N ALA A 38 -2.37 6.75 11.79
CA ALA A 38 -3.10 7.03 13.02
C ALA A 38 -3.65 5.75 13.68
N CYS A 39 -4.11 4.80 12.87
CA CYS A 39 -4.59 3.50 13.32
C CYS A 39 -3.47 2.64 13.92
N ALA A 40 -2.31 2.58 13.26
CA ALA A 40 -1.15 1.89 13.77
C ALA A 40 -0.69 2.47 15.11
N LEU A 41 -0.66 3.81 15.23
CA LEU A 41 -0.34 4.49 16.49
C LEU A 41 -1.33 4.14 17.61
N ARG A 42 -2.63 4.11 17.30
CA ARG A 42 -3.66 3.71 18.27
C ARG A 42 -3.49 2.27 18.71
N ALA A 43 -3.28 1.34 17.77
CA ALA A 43 -3.03 -0.07 18.07
C ALA A 43 -1.82 -0.25 19.00
N ALA A 44 -0.72 0.47 18.73
CA ALA A 44 0.46 0.47 19.57
C ALA A 44 0.17 1.02 20.97
N LYS A 45 -0.60 2.10 21.09
CA LYS A 45 -0.97 2.73 22.36
C LYS A 45 -1.83 1.81 23.23
N VAL A 46 -2.81 1.12 22.64
CA VAL A 46 -3.73 0.23 23.39
C VAL A 46 -3.24 -1.20 23.51
N LYS A 47 -2.15 -1.55 22.81
CA LYS A 47 -1.55 -2.90 22.75
C LYS A 47 -2.55 -3.98 22.34
N GLN A 48 -3.48 -3.64 21.46
CA GLN A 48 -4.56 -4.51 20.99
C GLN A 48 -4.89 -4.17 19.54
N PRO A 49 -5.46 -5.12 18.77
CA PRO A 49 -6.04 -4.82 17.46
C PRO A 49 -7.10 -3.72 17.56
N VAL A 50 -7.14 -2.83 16.57
CA VAL A 50 -8.13 -1.75 16.49
C VAL A 50 -8.91 -1.83 15.18
N ARG A 51 -10.19 -1.47 15.21
CA ARG A 51 -10.99 -1.27 14.00
C ARG A 51 -10.65 0.09 13.39
N CYS A 52 -10.41 0.10 12.09
CA CYS A 52 -10.16 1.32 11.34
C CYS A 52 -11.03 1.45 10.11
N THR A 53 -11.45 2.68 9.86
CA THR A 53 -12.24 3.06 8.70
C THR A 53 -11.33 3.86 7.79
N ILE A 54 -11.10 3.35 6.58
CA ILE A 54 -10.40 4.07 5.52
C ILE A 54 -11.40 4.49 4.43
N ARG A 55 -11.08 5.56 3.71
CA ARG A 55 -11.81 5.95 2.51
C ARG A 55 -11.01 5.50 1.30
N VAL A 56 -11.57 4.59 0.52
CA VAL A 56 -10.94 4.10 -0.72
C VAL A 56 -11.47 4.93 -1.87
N ARG A 57 -10.58 5.55 -2.65
CA ARG A 57 -10.94 6.26 -3.87
C ARG A 57 -11.17 5.25 -5.00
N LYS A 58 -11.99 5.63 -5.98
CA LYS A 58 -12.14 4.82 -7.20
C LYS A 58 -10.76 4.65 -7.86
N PRO A 59 -10.42 3.45 -8.37
CA PRO A 59 -9.23 3.29 -9.18
C PRO A 59 -9.24 4.31 -10.32
N GLN A 60 -8.11 4.97 -10.55
CA GLN A 60 -7.94 5.80 -11.73
C GLN A 60 -7.59 4.84 -12.86
N THR A 61 -8.59 4.57 -13.73
CA THR A 61 -8.42 3.79 -14.97
C THR A 61 -7.36 4.37 -15.88
#